data_AF-A0A7W6QA70-F1
#
_entry.id   AF-A0A7W6QA70-F1
#
_cell.length_a   1.000
_cell.length_b   1.000
_cell.length_c   1.000
_cell.angle_alpha   90.00
_cell.angle_beta   90.00
_cell.angle_gamma   90.00
#
_symmetry.space_group_name_H-M   'P 1'
#
loop_
_entity.id
_entity.type
_entity.pdbx_description
1 polymer ?
#
loop_
_entity_poly.entity_id
_entity_poly.type
_entity_poly.pdbx_seq_one_letter_code
_entity_poly.pdbx_strand_id
1 'polypeptide(L)'
;MTTDQNLMLYTKLAGFRLVVLANRFGCDSGFSRELHDRLIEGLDAAIARIHVIIELQRSVLIGDDEFAEYQLEGENEIFGRFTINLLDDLECDCDTHEFRVNGGDWVNAWAADDTGVETNYPKLVALIEDELGSLAPIIKDIMRETGIPINAGRVV
;
A
#
# COMPACT_ATOMS: atom_id res chain seq x y z
N MET A 1 -18.23 -4.26 -1.97
CA MET A 1 -18.01 -5.45 -2.83
C MET A 1 -18.90 -6.60 -2.37
N THR A 2 -19.24 -7.55 -3.24
CA THR A 2 -19.95 -8.78 -2.86
C THR A 2 -18.98 -9.83 -2.28
N THR A 3 -19.49 -10.84 -1.57
CA THR A 3 -18.67 -11.93 -1.03
C THR A 3 -17.90 -12.69 -2.12
N ASP A 4 -18.52 -12.94 -3.27
CA ASP A 4 -17.86 -13.60 -4.41
C ASP A 4 -16.70 -12.76 -4.96
N GLN A 5 -16.87 -11.43 -5.04
CA GLN A 5 -15.81 -10.52 -5.45
C GLN A 5 -14.63 -10.52 -4.46
N ASN A 6 -14.92 -10.57 -3.17
CA ASN A 6 -13.88 -10.63 -2.12
C ASN A 6 -13.12 -11.96 -2.14
N LEU A 7 -13.80 -13.08 -2.36
CA LEU A 7 -13.17 -14.39 -2.52
C LEU A 7 -12.28 -14.46 -3.76
N MET A 8 -12.74 -13.89 -4.88
CA MET A 8 -11.94 -13.76 -6.09
C MET A 8 -10.69 -12.90 -5.86
N LEU A 9 -10.84 -11.77 -5.16
CA LEU A 9 -9.72 -10.89 -4.83
C LEU A 9 -8.72 -11.58 -3.90
N TYR A 10 -9.19 -12.25 -2.85
CA TYR A 10 -8.35 -13.07 -1.97
C TYR A 10 -7.53 -14.09 -2.77
N THR A 11 -8.17 -14.82 -3.68
CA THR A 11 -7.50 -15.83 -4.51
C THR A 11 -6.39 -15.21 -5.36
N LYS A 12 -6.65 -14.04 -5.97
CA LYS A 12 -5.64 -13.31 -6.74
C LYS A 12 -4.46 -12.88 -5.86
N LEU A 13 -4.74 -12.27 -4.70
CA LEU A 13 -3.71 -11.81 -3.76
C LEU A 13 -2.82 -12.96 -3.27
N ALA A 14 -3.42 -14.08 -2.87
CA ALA A 14 -2.69 -15.27 -2.44
C ALA A 14 -1.80 -15.84 -3.57
N GLY A 15 -2.30 -15.85 -4.81
CA GLY A 15 -1.53 -16.25 -5.98
C GLY A 15 -0.32 -15.35 -6.22
N PHE A 16 -0.53 -14.02 -6.23
CA PHE A 16 0.55 -13.06 -6.42
C PHE A 16 1.58 -13.11 -5.29
N ARG A 17 1.15 -13.28 -4.04
CA ARG A 17 2.07 -13.47 -2.92
C ARG A 17 3.03 -14.63 -3.17
N LEU A 18 2.53 -15.74 -3.70
CA LEU A 18 3.34 -16.91 -4.03
C LEU A 18 4.31 -16.62 -5.19
N VAL A 19 3.86 -15.89 -6.21
CA VAL A 19 4.71 -15.41 -7.32
C VAL A 19 5.85 -14.51 -6.81
N VAL A 20 5.56 -13.56 -5.93
CA VAL A 20 6.57 -12.65 -5.36
C VAL A 20 7.56 -13.42 -4.50
N LEU A 21 7.09 -14.35 -3.67
CA LEU A 21 7.97 -15.24 -2.88
C LEU A 21 8.90 -16.07 -3.78
N ALA A 22 8.37 -16.61 -4.87
CA ALA A 22 9.18 -17.35 -5.84
C ALA A 22 10.21 -16.44 -6.52
N ASN A 23 9.80 -15.24 -6.93
CA ASN A 23 10.69 -14.28 -7.58
C ASN A 23 11.82 -13.80 -6.66
N ARG A 24 11.51 -13.63 -5.36
CA ARG A 24 12.47 -13.23 -4.33
C ARG A 24 13.69 -14.16 -4.23
N PHE A 25 13.54 -15.45 -4.51
CA PHE A 25 14.68 -16.40 -4.50
C PHE A 25 15.74 -16.08 -5.56
N GLY A 26 15.37 -15.38 -6.64
CA GLY A 26 16.28 -14.95 -7.69
C GLY A 26 17.04 -13.66 -7.38
N CYS A 27 16.75 -12.98 -6.26
CA CYS A 27 17.35 -11.68 -5.97
C CYS A 27 18.82 -11.77 -5.55
N ASP A 28 19.66 -11.02 -6.27
CA ASP A 28 21.10 -10.94 -6.09
C ASP A 28 21.54 -9.82 -5.14
N SER A 29 20.71 -8.78 -4.96
CA SER A 29 20.99 -7.62 -4.11
C SER A 29 20.09 -7.54 -2.88
N GLY A 30 20.62 -6.92 -1.81
CA GLY A 30 19.85 -6.64 -0.59
C GLY A 30 18.68 -5.70 -0.86
N PHE A 31 18.88 -4.67 -1.68
CA PHE A 31 17.85 -3.72 -2.08
C PHE A 31 16.67 -4.41 -2.79
N SER A 32 16.95 -5.27 -3.78
CA SER A 32 15.89 -6.01 -4.45
C SER A 32 15.14 -6.93 -3.49
N ARG A 33 15.83 -7.60 -2.55
CA ARG A 33 15.18 -8.43 -1.53
C ARG A 33 14.26 -7.62 -0.62
N GLU A 34 14.67 -6.42 -0.21
CA GLU A 34 13.85 -5.54 0.62
C GLU A 34 12.58 -5.09 -0.10
N LEU A 35 12.65 -4.74 -1.39
CA LEU A 35 11.46 -4.41 -2.19
C LEU A 35 10.49 -5.60 -2.26
N HIS A 36 11.00 -6.83 -2.40
CA HIS A 36 10.16 -8.03 -2.38
C HIS A 36 9.54 -8.28 -1.01
N ASP A 37 10.32 -8.13 0.07
CA ASP A 37 9.83 -8.30 1.44
C ASP A 37 8.68 -7.33 1.73
N ARG A 38 8.83 -6.05 1.36
CA ARG A 38 7.77 -5.05 1.52
C ARG A 38 6.55 -5.31 0.65
N LEU A 39 6.74 -5.82 -0.57
CA LEU A 39 5.59 -6.23 -1.40
C LEU A 39 4.86 -7.42 -0.78
N ILE A 40 5.58 -8.39 -0.21
CA ILE A 40 4.98 -9.53 0.51
C ILE A 40 4.19 -9.04 1.73
N GLU A 41 4.77 -8.15 2.54
CA GLU A 41 4.10 -7.55 3.71
C GLU A 41 2.83 -6.79 3.30
N GLY A 42 2.89 -6.01 2.22
CA GLY A 42 1.72 -5.29 1.70
C GLY A 42 0.61 -6.23 1.20
N LEU A 43 0.98 -7.33 0.52
CA LEU A 43 0.04 -8.36 0.10
C LEU A 43 -0.56 -9.10 1.29
N ASP A 44 0.23 -9.39 2.32
CA ASP A 44 -0.25 -10.00 3.57
C ASP A 44 -1.24 -9.08 4.29
N ALA A 45 -0.97 -7.78 4.35
CA ALA A 45 -1.88 -6.79 4.92
C ALA A 45 -3.20 -6.69 4.12
N ALA A 46 -3.14 -6.76 2.78
CA ALA A 46 -4.33 -6.77 1.93
C ALA A 46 -5.18 -8.03 2.16
N ILE A 47 -4.53 -9.20 2.24
CA ILE A 47 -5.19 -10.49 2.52
C ILE A 47 -5.88 -10.45 3.88
N ALA A 48 -5.21 -9.95 4.92
CA ALA A 48 -5.77 -9.85 6.26
C ALA A 48 -7.04 -8.98 6.28
N ARG A 49 -7.03 -7.81 5.60
CA ARG A 49 -8.21 -6.95 5.48
C ARG A 49 -9.36 -7.62 4.74
N ILE A 50 -9.07 -8.34 3.65
CA ILE A 50 -10.12 -9.07 2.92
C ILE A 50 -10.76 -10.17 3.78
N HIS A 51 -9.98 -10.86 4.62
CA HIS A 51 -10.56 -11.81 5.57
C HIS A 51 -11.54 -11.12 6.54
N VAL A 52 -11.16 -9.98 7.12
CA VAL A 52 -12.04 -9.21 8.02
C VAL A 52 -13.34 -8.82 7.29
N ILE A 53 -13.24 -8.33 6.05
CA ILE A 53 -14.43 -7.96 5.25
C ILE A 53 -15.33 -9.19 4.99
N ILE A 54 -14.76 -10.35 4.67
CA ILE A 54 -15.53 -11.59 4.45
C ILE A 54 -16.23 -12.05 5.73
N GLU A 55 -15.54 -11.97 6.88
CA GLU A 55 -16.10 -12.30 8.18
C GLU A 55 -17.27 -11.36 8.52
N LEU A 56 -17.10 -10.06 8.33
CA LEU A 56 -18.17 -9.07 8.54
C LEU A 56 -19.36 -9.28 7.60
N GLN A 57 -19.13 -9.59 6.32
CA GLN A 57 -20.21 -9.94 5.39
C GLN A 57 -21.01 -11.15 5.86
N ARG A 58 -20.33 -12.14 6.45
CA ARG A 58 -20.99 -13.30 7.03
C ARG A 58 -21.81 -12.95 8.26
N SER A 59 -21.29 -12.10 9.16
CA SER A 59 -22.04 -11.62 10.34
C SER A 59 -23.28 -10.83 9.95
N VAL A 60 -23.18 -9.94 8.96
CA VAL A 60 -24.34 -9.23 8.39
C VAL A 60 -25.39 -10.20 7.85
N LEU A 61 -24.96 -11.25 7.14
CA LEU A 61 -25.89 -12.24 6.58
C LEU A 61 -26.64 -13.05 7.66
N ILE A 62 -25.96 -13.37 8.76
CA ILE A 62 -26.53 -14.17 9.87
C ILE A 62 -27.36 -13.28 10.80
N GLY A 63 -27.06 -11.98 10.87
CA GLY A 63 -27.70 -11.03 11.79
C GLY A 63 -27.29 -11.24 13.24
N ASP A 64 -26.06 -11.70 13.49
CA ASP A 64 -25.54 -12.01 14.83
C ASP A 64 -24.89 -10.82 15.54
N ASP A 65 -24.53 -9.77 14.80
CA ASP A 65 -23.94 -8.54 15.31
C ASP A 65 -24.64 -7.30 14.71
N GLU A 66 -25.27 -6.51 15.59
CA GLU A 66 -25.99 -5.27 15.24
C GLU A 66 -25.06 -4.20 14.65
N PHE A 67 -23.75 -4.27 14.91
CA PHE A 67 -22.77 -3.32 14.39
C PHE A 67 -22.07 -3.79 13.12
N ALA A 68 -22.31 -5.03 12.66
CA ALA A 68 -21.56 -5.61 11.54
C ALA A 68 -21.75 -4.83 10.23
N GLU A 69 -22.93 -4.28 9.97
CA GLU A 69 -23.17 -3.46 8.76
C GLU A 69 -22.31 -2.19 8.77
N TYR A 70 -22.28 -1.50 9.91
CA TYR A 70 -21.49 -0.28 10.07
C TYR A 70 -19.99 -0.54 9.99
N GLN A 71 -19.52 -1.61 10.65
CA GLN A 71 -18.10 -2.02 10.56
C GLN A 71 -17.73 -2.42 9.13
N LEU A 72 -18.60 -3.16 8.44
CA LEU A 72 -18.39 -3.56 7.05
C LEU A 72 -18.28 -2.35 6.13
N GLU A 73 -19.12 -1.34 6.30
CA GLU A 73 -19.03 -0.10 5.53
C GLU A 73 -17.68 0.60 5.74
N GLY A 74 -17.25 0.76 6.99
CA GLY A 74 -15.96 1.36 7.34
C GLY A 74 -14.76 0.60 6.77
N GLU A 75 -14.75 -0.73 6.89
CA GLU A 75 -13.68 -1.57 6.34
C GLU A 75 -13.63 -1.51 4.81
N ASN A 76 -14.78 -1.45 4.12
CA ASN A 76 -14.81 -1.24 2.67
C ASN A 76 -14.24 0.13 2.27
N GLU A 77 -14.54 1.20 3.02
CA GLU A 77 -13.99 2.53 2.77
C GLU A 77 -12.47 2.55 2.95
N ILE A 78 -11.98 2.01 4.07
CA ILE A 78 -10.55 1.94 4.39
C ILE A 78 -9.82 1.11 3.33
N PHE A 79 -10.37 -0.06 2.98
CA PHE A 79 -9.78 -0.93 1.97
C PHE A 79 -9.79 -0.29 0.57
N GLY A 80 -10.81 0.51 0.24
CA GLY A 80 -10.87 1.26 -1.02
C GLY A 80 -9.76 2.30 -1.18
N ARG A 81 -9.12 2.73 -0.08
CA ARG A 81 -7.96 3.64 -0.07
C ARG A 81 -6.63 2.91 0.16
N PHE A 82 -6.66 1.60 0.33
CA PHE A 82 -5.48 0.82 0.65
C PHE A 82 -4.46 0.87 -0.49
N THR A 83 -3.21 1.15 -0.13
CA THR A 83 -2.08 1.28 -1.06
C THR A 83 -0.89 0.53 -0.47
N ILE A 84 -0.09 -0.10 -1.33
CA ILE A 84 1.14 -0.78 -0.94
C ILE A 84 2.33 0.11 -1.30
N ASN A 85 3.08 0.58 -0.32
CA ASN A 85 4.30 1.37 -0.52
C ASN A 85 5.55 0.48 -0.38
N LEU A 86 6.37 0.42 -1.42
CA LEU A 86 7.56 -0.45 -1.47
C LEU A 86 8.83 0.22 -0.97
N LEU A 87 8.92 1.54 -1.00
CA LEU A 87 10.15 2.25 -0.61
C LEU A 87 9.85 3.37 0.39
N ASP A 88 9.54 4.57 -0.09
CA ASP A 88 9.13 5.65 0.79
C ASP A 88 7.64 5.96 0.64
N ASP A 89 7.04 6.33 1.76
CA ASP A 89 5.74 6.98 1.83
C ASP A 89 5.94 8.44 2.25
N LEU A 90 5.31 9.37 1.54
CA LEU A 90 5.41 10.80 1.81
C LEU A 90 4.02 11.35 2.08
N GLU A 91 3.81 11.82 3.31
CA GLU A 91 2.60 12.52 3.71
C GLU A 91 2.91 14.01 3.85
N CYS A 92 2.06 14.85 3.26
CA CYS A 92 2.15 16.32 3.35
C CYS A 92 0.86 16.89 3.92
N ASP A 93 0.98 17.70 4.97
CA ASP A 93 -0.06 18.60 5.45
C ASP A 93 0.23 20.00 4.91
N CYS A 94 -0.48 20.36 3.84
CA CYS A 94 -0.32 21.66 3.19
C CYS A 94 -0.85 22.82 4.04
N ASP A 95 -1.73 22.58 5.01
CA ASP A 95 -2.30 23.63 5.85
C ASP A 95 -1.31 24.03 6.95
N THR A 96 -0.67 23.03 7.59
CA THR A 96 0.38 23.28 8.61
C THR A 96 1.77 23.48 8.02
N HIS A 97 1.92 23.23 6.72
CA HIS A 97 3.20 23.22 6.03
C HIS A 97 4.20 22.22 6.61
N GLU A 98 3.72 21.00 6.85
CA GLU A 98 4.52 19.93 7.41
C GLU A 98 4.50 18.71 6.49
N PHE A 99 5.55 17.91 6.57
CA PHE A 99 5.61 16.62 5.90
C PHE A 99 6.21 15.57 6.82
N ARG A 100 5.91 14.30 6.57
CA ARG A 100 6.61 13.18 7.20
C ARG A 100 6.88 12.08 6.19
N VAL A 101 7.96 11.34 6.43
CA VAL A 101 8.38 10.23 5.59
C VAL A 101 8.27 8.94 6.38
N ASN A 102 7.67 7.90 5.79
CA ASN A 102 7.55 6.56 6.37
C ASN A 102 6.93 6.55 7.78
N GLY A 103 5.91 7.39 8.01
CA GLY A 103 5.25 7.51 9.32
C GLY A 103 6.13 8.08 10.44
N GLY A 104 7.26 8.71 10.09
CA GLY A 104 8.14 9.40 11.04
C GLY A 104 7.52 10.68 11.62
N ASP A 105 8.36 11.45 12.30
CA ASP A 105 7.96 12.72 12.89
C ASP A 105 7.62 13.75 11.79
N TRP A 106 6.67 14.62 12.09
CA TRP A 106 6.34 15.76 11.24
C TRP A 106 7.49 16.77 11.23
N VAL A 107 7.88 17.19 10.02
CA VAL A 107 8.95 18.14 9.76
C VAL A 107 8.35 19.36 9.06
N ASN A 108 8.74 20.55 9.54
CA ASN A 108 8.30 21.79 8.92
C ASN A 108 8.93 21.97 7.52
N ALA A 109 8.10 22.25 6.53
CA ALA A 109 8.48 22.44 5.14
C ALA A 109 8.98 23.86 4.83
N TRP A 110 8.86 24.82 5.76
CA TRP A 110 9.41 26.15 5.57
C TRP A 110 10.87 26.22 5.98
N ALA A 111 11.68 26.72 5.05
CA ALA A 111 13.01 27.24 5.33
C ALA A 111 12.91 28.76 5.39
N ALA A 112 13.40 29.36 6.48
CA ALA A 112 13.50 30.81 6.61
C ALA A 112 14.98 31.21 6.72
N ASP A 113 15.40 32.16 5.90
CA ASP A 113 16.73 32.76 5.95
C ASP A 113 16.65 34.29 5.86
N ASP A 114 17.80 34.95 5.67
CA ASP A 114 17.87 36.42 5.53
C ASP A 114 17.30 36.94 4.20
N THR A 115 16.93 36.03 3.28
CA THR A 115 16.33 36.34 1.97
C THR A 115 14.81 36.14 1.94
N GLY A 116 14.24 35.38 2.88
CA GLY A 116 12.79 35.23 3.00
C GLY A 116 12.37 33.89 3.60
N VAL A 117 11.12 33.51 3.32
CA VAL A 117 10.57 32.19 3.65
C VAL A 117 10.32 31.45 2.35
N GLU A 118 10.96 30.29 2.20
CA GLU A 118 10.77 29.37 1.08
C GLU A 118 10.11 28.08 1.56
N THR A 119 9.19 27.55 0.75
CA THR A 119 8.59 26.25 1.00
C THR A 119 9.36 25.18 0.26
N ASN A 120 9.95 24.25 1.01
CA ASN A 120 10.78 23.18 0.50
C ASN A 120 10.17 21.82 0.85
N TYR A 121 9.09 21.45 0.14
CA TYR A 121 8.55 20.09 0.24
C TYR A 121 9.45 19.12 -0.51
N PRO A 122 9.76 17.96 0.09
CA PRO A 122 10.42 16.90 -0.64
C PRO A 122 9.45 16.29 -1.66
N LYS A 123 9.98 15.51 -2.60
CA LYS A 123 9.18 14.89 -3.67
C LYS A 123 9.37 13.39 -3.69
N LEU A 124 8.29 12.68 -3.98
CA LEU A 124 8.36 11.25 -4.24
C LEU A 124 8.68 11.00 -5.72
N VAL A 125 9.85 10.42 -6.00
CA VAL A 125 10.29 10.07 -7.35
C VAL A 125 10.18 8.57 -7.53
N ALA A 126 9.38 8.15 -8.52
CA ALA A 126 9.18 6.74 -8.85
C ALA A 126 10.49 6.06 -9.27
N LEU A 127 10.69 4.82 -8.82
CA LEU A 127 11.73 3.94 -9.31
C LEU A 127 11.47 3.61 -10.78
N ILE A 128 12.54 3.57 -11.58
CA ILE A 128 12.44 3.15 -12.98
C ILE A 128 12.37 1.62 -13.08
N GLU A 129 11.93 1.09 -14.24
CA GLU A 129 11.79 -0.36 -14.44
C GLU A 129 13.10 -1.12 -14.19
N ASP A 130 14.25 -0.56 -14.56
CA ASP A 130 15.57 -1.16 -14.33
C ASP A 130 15.88 -1.32 -12.82
N GLU A 131 15.41 -0.40 -11.99
CA GLU A 131 15.62 -0.44 -10.52
C GLU A 131 14.67 -1.42 -9.83
N LEU A 132 13.48 -1.62 -10.40
CA LEU A 132 12.53 -2.64 -9.96
C LEU A 132 12.91 -4.04 -10.44
N GLY A 133 13.62 -4.14 -11.57
CA GLY A 133 14.04 -5.40 -12.16
C GLY A 133 12.85 -6.33 -12.42
N SER A 134 12.93 -7.57 -11.92
CA SER A 134 11.88 -8.57 -12.12
C SER A 134 10.55 -8.24 -11.42
N LEU A 135 10.52 -7.29 -10.47
CA LEU A 135 9.28 -6.86 -9.84
C LEU A 135 8.40 -5.99 -10.75
N ALA A 136 8.98 -5.25 -11.70
CA ALA A 136 8.23 -4.32 -12.55
C ALA A 136 7.01 -4.99 -13.24
N PRO A 137 7.16 -6.14 -13.95
CA PRO A 137 6.01 -6.81 -14.55
C PRO A 137 5.04 -7.39 -13.50
N ILE A 138 5.54 -7.90 -12.37
CA ILE A 138 4.70 -8.48 -11.31
C ILE A 138 3.80 -7.41 -10.68
N ILE A 139 4.37 -6.24 -10.34
CA ILE A 139 3.65 -5.09 -9.80
C ILE A 139 2.55 -4.65 -10.75
N LYS A 140 2.85 -4.53 -12.05
CA LYS A 140 1.88 -4.15 -13.07
C LYS A 140 0.72 -5.13 -13.16
N ASP A 141 1.00 -6.43 -13.08
CA ASP A 141 -0.03 -7.46 -13.09
C ASP A 141 -0.88 -7.42 -11.81
N ILE A 142 -0.27 -7.21 -10.63
CA ILE A 142 -1.02 -7.05 -9.37
C ILE A 142 -1.96 -5.86 -9.47
N MET A 143 -1.47 -4.68 -9.85
CA MET A 143 -2.28 -3.46 -9.97
C MET A 143 -3.45 -3.65 -10.95
N ARG A 144 -3.20 -4.29 -12.10
CA ARG A 144 -4.25 -4.57 -13.10
C ARG A 144 -5.31 -5.53 -12.57
N GLU A 145 -4.91 -6.59 -11.89
CA GLU A 145 -5.80 -7.69 -11.52
C GLU A 145 -6.54 -7.45 -10.20
N THR A 146 -5.96 -6.65 -9.30
CA THR A 146 -6.50 -6.40 -7.95
C THR A 146 -7.06 -5.00 -7.79
N GLY A 147 -6.62 -4.04 -8.60
CA GLY A 147 -6.94 -2.62 -8.44
C GLY A 147 -6.23 -1.94 -7.27
N ILE A 148 -5.39 -2.64 -6.51
CA ILE A 148 -4.64 -2.07 -5.40
C ILE A 148 -3.44 -1.27 -5.95
N PRO A 149 -3.34 0.04 -5.68
CA PRO A 149 -2.17 0.82 -6.07
C PRO A 149 -0.90 0.32 -5.36
N ILE A 150 0.19 0.24 -6.12
CA ILE A 150 1.51 -0.08 -5.58
C ILE A 150 2.45 1.07 -5.96
N ASN A 151 3.01 1.72 -4.95
CA ASN A 151 3.96 2.80 -5.13
C ASN A 151 5.37 2.32 -4.81
N ALA A 152 6.29 2.57 -5.73
CA ALA A 152 7.72 2.38 -5.50
C ALA A 152 8.40 3.71 -5.80
N GLY A 153 8.44 4.60 -4.79
CA GLY A 153 9.04 5.91 -4.93
C GLY A 153 10.03 6.20 -3.81
N ARG A 154 11.07 6.96 -4.11
CA ARG A 154 12.02 7.45 -3.11
C ARG A 154 11.78 8.93 -2.86
N VAL A 155 11.97 9.37 -1.62
CA VAL A 155 11.91 10.79 -1.30
C VAL A 155 13.23 11.47 -1.70
N VAL A 156 13.12 12.63 -2.38
CA VAL A 156 14.24 13.51 -2.77
C VAL A 156 14.02 14.95 -2.34
#